data_AF-A0A7Y0Y543-F1
#
_entry.id   AF-A0A7Y0Y543-F1
#
_cell.length_a   1.000
_cell.length_b   1.000
_cell.length_c   1.000
_cell.angle_alpha   90.00
_cell.angle_beta   90.00
_cell.angle_gamma   90.00
#
_symmetry.space_group_name_H-M   'P 1'
#
loop_
_entity.id
_entity.type
_entity.pdbx_description
1 polymer ?
#
loop_
_entity_poly.entity_id
_entity_poly.type
_entity_poly.pdbx_seq_one_letter_code
_entity_poly.pdbx_strand_id
1 'polypeptide(L)'
;MINESDLRAALSQHEDIGILHERIIEGAVCASIGLDGWEAAVDEDEAHKICAHCPVKKLCLQYALITEGARSIQYRWGCWGGTYPAQRRALYEHYARAHRQKREAV
;
A
#
# COMPACT_ATOMS: atom_id res chain seq x y z
N MET A 1 -0.79 -8.13 10.35
CA MET A 1 -1.91 -7.25 9.97
C MET A 1 -1.45 -5.80 10.12
N ILE A 2 -1.76 -4.93 9.16
CA ILE A 2 -1.40 -3.51 9.21
C ILE A 2 -2.44 -2.80 10.08
N ASN A 3 -2.00 -2.04 11.08
CA ASN A 3 -2.90 -1.39 12.05
C ASN A 3 -3.09 0.11 11.74
N GLU A 4 -4.04 0.76 12.42
CA GLU A 4 -4.34 2.20 12.20
C GLU A 4 -3.13 3.10 12.49
N SER A 5 -2.28 2.74 13.45
CA SER A 5 -1.05 3.47 13.75
C SER A 5 -0.03 3.39 12.62
N ASP A 6 0.13 2.24 11.97
CA ASP A 6 0.99 2.05 10.80
C ASP A 6 0.49 2.89 9.62
N LEU A 7 -0.83 2.95 9.44
CA LEU A 7 -1.48 3.75 8.39
C LEU A 7 -1.35 5.25 8.63
N ARG A 8 -1.47 5.70 9.88
CA ARG A 8 -1.29 7.10 10.26
C ARG A 8 0.16 7.53 10.13
N ALA A 9 1.12 6.71 10.54
CA ALA A 9 2.55 7.00 10.37
C ALA A 9 2.90 7.12 8.87
N ALA A 10 2.37 6.21 8.06
CA ALA A 10 2.52 6.21 6.61
C ALA A 10 1.95 7.48 5.93
N LEU A 11 0.84 8.02 6.39
CA LEU A 11 0.20 9.17 5.75
C LEU A 11 0.54 10.51 6.40
N SER A 12 1.12 10.50 7.61
CA SER A 12 1.58 11.70 8.34
C SER A 12 2.98 12.13 7.94
N GLN A 13 3.82 11.22 7.47
CA GLN A 13 5.10 11.58 6.90
C GLN A 13 4.88 11.86 5.42
N HIS A 14 4.90 13.14 5.04
CA HIS A 14 5.08 13.56 3.65
C HIS A 14 6.54 13.23 3.24
N GLU A 15 6.90 11.96 3.26
CA GLU A 15 8.09 11.52 2.53
C GLU A 15 7.80 11.71 1.04
N ASP A 16 8.80 12.20 0.31
CA ASP A 16 8.69 12.38 -1.14
C ASP A 16 8.31 11.03 -1.78
N ILE A 17 7.28 11.04 -2.61
CA ILE A 17 6.77 9.84 -3.28
C ILE A 17 7.87 9.18 -4.12
N GLY A 18 8.86 9.95 -4.58
CA GLY A 18 10.06 9.46 -5.25
C GLY A 18 10.99 8.63 -4.34
N ILE A 19 11.20 9.07 -3.10
CA ILE A 19 12.03 8.33 -2.12
C ILE A 19 11.35 7.02 -1.71
N LEU A 20 10.02 7.04 -1.55
CA LEU A 20 9.24 5.83 -1.28
C LEU A 20 9.35 4.84 -2.45
N HIS A 21 9.25 5.33 -3.68
CA HIS A 21 9.35 4.51 -4.89
C HIS A 21 10.71 3.80 -5.00
N GLU A 22 11.81 4.53 -4.78
CA GLU A 22 13.18 3.99 -4.83
C GLU A 22 13.39 2.89 -3.78
N ARG A 23 13.01 3.15 -2.51
CA ARG A 23 13.12 2.16 -1.43
C ARG A 23 12.27 0.91 -1.68
N ILE A 24 11.11 1.06 -2.31
CA ILE A 24 10.26 -0.08 -2.67
C ILE A 24 10.92 -0.90 -3.77
N ILE A 25 11.45 -0.27 -4.83
CA ILE A 25 12.10 -1.00 -5.92
C ILE A 25 13.31 -1.80 -5.41
N GLU A 26 14.15 -1.19 -4.58
CA GLU A 26 15.36 -1.84 -4.07
C GLU A 26 15.06 -2.91 -3.02
N GLY A 27 14.04 -2.71 -2.19
CA GLY A 27 13.76 -3.58 -1.04
C GLY A 27 12.63 -4.58 -1.24
N ALA A 28 11.90 -4.52 -2.36
CA ALA A 28 10.78 -5.43 -2.61
C ALA A 28 11.28 -6.80 -3.10
N VAL A 29 10.95 -7.84 -2.33
CA VAL A 29 11.23 -9.23 -2.72
C VAL A 29 10.59 -9.56 -4.08
N CYS A 30 9.37 -9.09 -4.33
CA CYS A 30 8.68 -9.32 -5.61
C CYS A 30 9.37 -8.66 -6.82
N ALA A 31 10.17 -7.60 -6.63
CA ALA A 31 10.95 -7.00 -7.71
C ALA A 31 12.12 -7.92 -8.15
N SER A 32 12.70 -8.66 -7.21
CA SER A 32 13.79 -9.61 -7.48
C SER A 32 13.36 -10.90 -8.18
N ILE A 33 12.06 -11.21 -8.22
CA ILE A 33 11.52 -12.41 -8.85
C ILE A 33 11.47 -12.26 -10.39
N GLY A 34 11.92 -11.13 -10.93
CA GLY A 34 11.88 -10.88 -12.37
C GLY A 34 10.44 -10.76 -12.88
N LEU A 35 9.54 -10.27 -12.03
CA LEU A 35 8.22 -9.81 -12.45
C LEU A 35 8.41 -8.42 -13.06
N ASP A 36 9.00 -8.38 -14.23
CA ASP A 36 9.09 -7.23 -15.11
C ASP A 36 7.67 -6.78 -15.50
N GLY A 37 7.04 -6.06 -14.57
CA GLY A 37 5.70 -5.52 -14.71
C GLY A 37 4.63 -6.60 -14.52
N TRP A 38 3.85 -6.48 -13.45
CA TRP A 38 2.37 -6.47 -13.46
C TRP A 38 1.53 -7.57 -14.17
N GLU A 39 2.12 -8.54 -14.90
CA GLU A 39 1.44 -9.41 -15.87
C GLU A 39 1.59 -10.91 -15.61
N ALA A 40 2.54 -11.36 -14.78
CA ALA A 40 2.56 -12.79 -14.43
C ALA A 40 1.54 -13.05 -13.33
N ALA A 41 0.57 -13.90 -13.64
CA ALA A 41 -0.43 -14.47 -12.75
C ALA A 41 0.21 -15.27 -11.62
N VAL A 42 0.87 -14.58 -10.68
CA VAL A 42 1.06 -15.11 -9.33
C VAL A 42 -0.34 -15.20 -8.73
N ASP A 43 -0.74 -16.41 -8.39
CA ASP A 43 -1.96 -16.67 -7.62
C ASP A 43 -2.02 -15.72 -6.42
N GLU A 44 -3.22 -15.29 -6.04
CA GLU A 44 -3.41 -14.33 -4.95
C GLU A 44 -2.79 -14.85 -3.64
N ASP A 45 -2.86 -16.16 -3.43
CA ASP A 45 -2.25 -16.84 -2.29
C ASP A 45 -0.72 -16.76 -2.31
N GLU A 46 -0.10 -16.84 -3.49
CA GLU A 46 1.35 -16.78 -3.63
C GLU A 46 1.86 -15.35 -3.45
N ALA A 47 1.15 -14.37 -4.02
CA ALA A 47 1.44 -12.96 -3.80
C ALA A 47 1.33 -12.59 -2.31
N HIS A 48 0.34 -13.14 -1.59
CA HIS A 48 0.21 -12.96 -0.15
C HIS A 48 1.41 -13.52 0.64
N LYS A 49 1.87 -14.73 0.31
CA LYS A 49 3.04 -15.34 0.98
C LYS A 49 4.30 -14.51 0.79
N ILE A 50 4.56 -14.04 -0.44
CA ILE A 50 5.70 -13.15 -0.72
C ILE A 50 5.57 -11.87 0.10
N CYS A 51 4.39 -11.25 0.10
CA CYS A 51 4.13 -10.03 0.87
C CYS A 51 4.16 -10.24 2.39
N ALA A 52 4.02 -11.47 2.90
CA ALA A 52 4.10 -11.74 4.33
C ALA A 52 5.53 -11.53 4.88
N HIS A 53 6.54 -11.80 4.06
CA HIS A 53 7.95 -11.74 4.44
C HIS A 53 8.71 -10.55 3.84
N CYS A 54 8.05 -9.74 3.01
CA CYS A 54 8.67 -8.59 2.35
C CYS A 54 9.01 -7.47 3.36
N PRO A 55 10.28 -7.03 3.45
CA PRO A 55 10.71 -6.03 4.44
C PRO A 55 10.10 -4.65 4.20
N VAL A 56 9.80 -4.32 2.95
CA VAL A 56 9.19 -3.03 2.56
C VAL A 56 7.66 -3.08 2.52
N LYS A 57 7.02 -4.13 3.06
CA LYS A 57 5.55 -4.31 3.01
C LYS A 57 4.78 -3.07 3.44
N LYS A 58 5.18 -2.43 4.55
CA LYS A 58 4.50 -1.23 5.09
C LYS A 58 4.67 -0.02 4.17
N LEU A 59 5.89 0.22 3.69
CA LEU A 59 6.20 1.31 2.75
C LEU A 59 5.48 1.11 1.40
N CYS A 60 5.41 -0.13 0.92
CA CYS A 60 4.69 -0.51 -0.29
C CYS A 60 3.18 -0.20 -0.17
N LEU A 61 2.55 -0.55 0.96
CA LEU A 61 1.15 -0.18 1.18
C LEU A 61 0.97 1.34 1.30
N GLN A 62 1.85 2.02 2.03
CA GLN A 62 1.83 3.48 2.17
C GLN A 62 1.87 4.16 0.80
N TYR A 63 2.85 3.79 -0.03
CA TYR A 63 3.00 4.32 -1.38
C TYR A 63 1.74 4.07 -2.22
N ALA A 64 1.17 2.87 -2.17
CA ALA A 64 -0.06 2.55 -2.89
C ALA A 64 -1.22 3.44 -2.42
N LEU A 65 -1.40 3.63 -1.12
CA LEU A 65 -2.48 4.45 -0.58
C LEU A 65 -2.31 5.95 -0.88
N ILE A 66 -1.09 6.47 -0.88
CA ILE A 66 -0.78 7.85 -1.26
C ILE A 66 -1.04 8.05 -2.76
N THR A 67 -0.51 7.15 -3.59
CA THR A 67 -0.60 7.23 -5.06
C THR A 67 -2.04 7.03 -5.56
N GLU A 68 -2.79 6.10 -4.96
CA GLU A 68 -4.18 5.85 -5.32
C GLU A 68 -5.13 6.92 -4.74
N GLY A 69 -4.83 7.44 -3.55
CA GLY A 69 -5.65 8.46 -2.88
C GLY A 69 -7.14 8.07 -2.79
N ALA A 70 -8.03 9.04 -3.05
CA ALA A 70 -9.48 8.85 -3.02
C ALA A 70 -10.06 8.18 -4.28
N ARG A 71 -9.22 7.71 -5.21
CA ARG A 71 -9.67 7.12 -6.48
C ARG A 71 -10.54 5.89 -6.25
N SER A 72 -11.45 5.65 -7.19
CA SER A 72 -12.32 4.48 -7.23
C SER A 72 -11.52 3.20 -7.47
N ILE A 73 -12.14 2.04 -7.19
CA ILE A 73 -11.48 0.74 -7.25
C ILE A 73 -10.90 0.44 -8.64
N GLN A 74 -11.51 0.93 -9.72
CA GLN A 74 -11.03 0.73 -11.08
C GLN A 74 -9.72 1.44 -11.42
N TYR A 75 -9.12 2.19 -10.49
CA TYR A 75 -7.79 2.78 -10.65
C TYR A 75 -6.76 2.18 -9.67
N ARG A 76 -7.13 1.07 -9.02
CA ARG A 76 -6.32 0.32 -8.08
C ARG A 76 -6.06 -1.06 -8.68
N TRP A 77 -4.81 -1.47 -8.73
CA TRP A 77 -4.40 -2.67 -9.46
C TRP A 77 -3.47 -3.52 -8.60
N GLY A 78 -3.49 -4.83 -8.81
CA GLY A 78 -2.53 -5.77 -8.23
C GLY A 78 -2.48 -5.81 -6.70
N CYS A 79 -1.51 -6.57 -6.22
CA CYS A 79 -1.21 -6.72 -4.79
C CYS A 79 -0.13 -5.73 -4.37
N TRP A 80 -0.42 -4.91 -3.37
CA TRP A 80 0.52 -3.94 -2.78
C TRP A 80 0.58 -4.14 -1.27
N GLY A 81 1.78 -4.39 -0.73
CA GLY A 81 1.94 -4.66 0.70
C GLY A 81 1.07 -5.81 1.22
N GLY A 82 0.72 -6.79 0.37
CA GLY A 82 -0.18 -7.89 0.70
C GLY A 82 -1.65 -7.49 0.78
N THR A 83 -2.06 -6.47 0.03
CA THR A 83 -3.47 -6.02 -0.04
C THR A 83 -3.91 -5.84 -1.47
N TYR A 84 -5.20 -6.07 -1.73
CA TYR A 84 -5.87 -5.98 -3.02
C TYR A 84 -6.69 -4.69 -3.16
N PRO A 85 -7.11 -4.31 -4.38
CA PRO A 85 -7.85 -3.08 -4.65
C PRO A 85 -9.01 -2.78 -3.68
N ALA A 86 -9.87 -3.77 -3.41
CA ALA A 86 -11.01 -3.62 -2.50
C ALA A 86 -10.58 -3.37 -1.05
N GLN A 87 -9.56 -4.08 -0.58
CA GLN A 87 -9.03 -3.92 0.77
C GLN A 87 -8.37 -2.54 0.94
N ARG A 88 -7.59 -2.09 -0.05
CA ARG A 88 -6.98 -0.75 -0.03
C ARG A 88 -8.01 0.36 -0.05
N ARG A 89 -9.10 0.18 -0.81
CA ARG A 89 -10.23 1.12 -0.79
C ARG A 89 -10.84 1.23 0.61
N ALA A 90 -11.14 0.09 1.24
CA ALA A 90 -11.70 0.06 2.59
C ALA A 90 -10.77 0.71 3.63
N LEU A 91 -9.46 0.44 3.53
CA LEU A 91 -8.43 1.05 4.39
C LEU A 91 -8.39 2.58 4.22
N TYR A 92 -8.39 3.06 2.98
CA TYR A 92 -8.38 4.50 2.70
C TYR A 92 -9.63 5.19 3.25
N GLU A 93 -10.80 4.60 3.08
CA GLU A 93 -12.04 5.15 3.61
C GLU A 93 -12.06 5.18 5.14
N HIS A 94 -11.56 4.13 5.79
CA HIS A 94 -11.40 4.11 7.25
C HIS A 94 -10.49 5.26 7.71
N TYR A 95 -9.34 5.44 7.05
CA TYR A 95 -8.44 6.56 7.32
C TYR A 95 -9.11 7.92 7.12
N ALA A 96 -9.76 8.14 5.98
CA ALA A 96 -10.40 9.41 5.65
C ALA A 96 -11.50 9.78 6.64
N ARG A 97 -12.30 8.80 7.09
CA ARG A 97 -13.32 8.98 8.13
C ARG A 97 -12.69 9.39 9.47
N ALA A 98 -11.67 8.65 9.93
CA ALA A 98 -10.97 8.96 11.18
C ALA A 98 -10.29 10.33 11.15
N HIS A 99 -9.75 10.75 9.99
CA HIS A 99 -9.13 12.06 9.82
C HIS A 99 -10.14 13.21 9.84
N ARG A 100 -11.31 13.03 9.22
CA ARG A 100 -12.41 14.01 9.26
C ARG A 100 -12.88 14.23 10.70
N GLN A 101 -13.15 13.16 11.44
CA GLN A 101 -13.59 13.23 12.83
C GLN A 101 -12.59 13.97 13.74
N LYS A 102 -11.28 13.75 13.54
CA LYS A 102 -10.22 14.47 14.28
C LYS A 102 -10.16 15.96 13.95
N ARG A 103 -10.45 16.36 12.70
CA ARG A 103 -10.48 17.78 12.29
C ARG A 103 -11.69 18.53 12.81
N GLU A 104 -12.81 17.85 13.01
CA GLU A 104 -14.05 18.43 13.56
C GLU A 104 -14.00 18.54 15.09
N ALA A 105 -13.09 17.82 15.75
CA ALA A 105 -12.90 17.83 17.20
C ALA A 105 -11.86 18.85 17.71
N VAL A 106 -11.27 19.66 16.81
CA VAL A 106 -10.31 20.74 17.09
C VAL A 106 -10.95 22.08 16.76
#